data_AF-A0A536NUN6-F1
#
_entry.id   AF-A0A536NUN6-F1
#
_cell.length_a   1.000
_cell.length_b   1.000
_cell.length_c   1.000
_cell.angle_alpha   90.00
_cell.angle_beta   90.00
_cell.angle_gamma   90.00
#
_symmetry.space_group_name_H-M   'P 1'
#
loop_
_entity.id
_entity.type
_entity.pdbx_description
1 polymer ?
#
loop_
_entity_poly.entity_id
_entity_poly.type
_entity_poly.pdbx_seq_one_letter_code
_entity_poly.pdbx_strand_id
1 'polypeptide(L)'
;MNPAVGYRFWRVDPDDAWTRGRLQSPVAETLWPPLETLDAECQTRPGLRLARAGLHRPDEARVSPEPGCSCGIYAYHDIAPMTRALREEPYMFGGAVLCWGRVVIHPEGMRAQHARPLALCRPESPSVQQRTAALLEEVTKEYAIPLLEMKDLIAYASEFGATYKPEITQPQRRRIDRIRDALSWRQMMRLLGKAIGG
;
A
#
# COMPACT_ATOMS: atom_id res chain seq x y z
N MET A 1 19.39 8.77 5.74
CA MET A 1 18.67 7.49 5.59
C MET A 1 18.87 7.06 4.15
N ASN A 2 19.33 5.83 3.90
CA ASN A 2 19.50 5.35 2.53
C ASN A 2 18.14 5.24 1.84
N PRO A 3 18.04 5.42 0.52
CA PRO A 3 16.82 5.11 -0.22
C PRO A 3 16.36 3.67 0.07
N ALA A 4 15.06 3.49 0.24
CA ALA A 4 14.46 2.20 0.44
C ALA A 4 13.63 1.78 -0.75
N VAL A 5 13.56 0.47 -0.94
CA VAL A 5 12.74 -0.16 -1.96
C VAL A 5 11.45 -0.64 -1.33
N GLY A 6 10.34 -0.39 -2.02
CA GLY A 6 9.05 -0.98 -1.71
C GLY A 6 8.32 -1.46 -2.96
N TYR A 7 7.16 -2.06 -2.75
CA TYR A 7 6.31 -2.58 -3.82
C TYR A 7 4.95 -1.91 -3.78
N ARG A 8 4.36 -1.61 -4.93
CA ARG A 8 3.04 -0.97 -4.98
C ARG A 8 2.35 -1.27 -6.29
N PHE A 9 1.06 -0.96 -6.31
CA PHE A 9 0.28 -0.99 -7.53
C PHE A 9 -0.30 0.39 -7.83
N TRP A 10 -0.58 0.61 -9.10
CA TRP A 10 -1.16 1.82 -9.65
C TRP A 10 -2.37 1.46 -10.49
N ARG A 11 -3.34 2.38 -10.53
CA ARG A 11 -4.39 2.36 -11.55
C ARG A 11 -3.88 3.03 -12.82
N VAL A 12 -4.21 2.47 -13.96
CA VAL A 12 -3.80 2.93 -15.29
C VAL A 12 -4.98 2.82 -16.24
N ASP A 13 -5.91 3.76 -16.15
CA ASP A 13 -7.11 3.77 -16.98
C ASP A 13 -6.80 4.45 -18.34
N PRO A 14 -6.86 3.72 -19.47
CA PRO A 14 -6.63 4.31 -20.80
C PRO A 14 -7.81 5.18 -21.26
N ASP A 15 -9.02 4.94 -20.76
CA ASP A 15 -10.24 5.63 -21.17
C ASP A 15 -10.47 6.92 -20.36
N ASP A 16 -9.73 7.12 -19.28
CA ASP A 16 -9.71 8.37 -18.54
C ASP A 16 -9.00 9.47 -19.34
N ALA A 17 -9.79 10.35 -19.95
CA ALA A 17 -9.31 11.46 -20.76
C ALA A 17 -8.38 12.45 -20.02
N TRP A 18 -8.42 12.48 -18.69
CA TRP A 18 -7.65 13.37 -17.83
C TRP A 18 -6.27 12.79 -17.50
N THR A 19 -6.22 11.50 -17.22
CA THR A 19 -4.98 10.84 -16.80
C THR A 19 -4.30 10.13 -17.97
N ARG A 20 -5.04 9.72 -19.00
CA ARG A 20 -4.58 9.16 -20.28
C ARG A 20 -3.58 8.02 -20.10
N GLY A 21 -3.92 7.03 -19.28
CA GLY A 21 -3.03 5.90 -19.04
C GLY A 21 -1.81 6.21 -18.17
N ARG A 22 -1.78 7.34 -17.45
CA ARG A 22 -0.70 7.60 -16.47
C ARG A 22 -0.93 6.83 -15.17
N LEU A 23 0.16 6.57 -14.45
CA LEU A 23 0.16 5.88 -13.16
C LEU A 23 -0.58 6.70 -12.09
N GLN A 24 -1.64 6.14 -11.53
CA GLN A 24 -2.48 6.80 -10.52
C GLN A 24 -2.46 6.05 -9.19
N SER A 25 -2.61 6.80 -8.11
CA SER A 25 -2.91 6.21 -6.81
C SER A 25 -4.30 5.56 -6.82
N PRO A 26 -4.44 4.28 -6.42
CA PRO A 26 -5.74 3.62 -6.37
C PRO A 26 -6.70 4.18 -5.31
N VAL A 27 -6.17 4.90 -4.31
CA VAL A 27 -6.90 5.32 -3.10
C VAL A 27 -6.79 6.83 -2.82
N ALA A 28 -6.06 7.57 -3.66
CA ALA A 28 -5.89 9.01 -3.53
C ALA A 28 -5.99 9.68 -4.91
N GLU A 29 -6.39 10.94 -4.94
CA GLU A 29 -6.35 11.78 -6.15
C GLU A 29 -4.90 12.23 -6.41
N THR A 30 -4.03 11.27 -6.74
CA THR A 30 -2.60 11.51 -6.97
C THR A 30 -2.18 10.86 -8.26
N LEU A 31 -1.68 11.70 -9.17
CA LEU A 31 -1.05 11.27 -10.40
C LEU A 31 0.46 11.22 -10.22
N TRP A 32 1.10 10.17 -10.71
CA TRP A 32 2.55 10.03 -10.65
C TRP A 32 3.17 10.70 -11.86
N PRO A 33 4.07 11.68 -11.67
CA PRO A 33 4.68 12.35 -12.81
C PRO A 33 5.67 11.40 -13.52
N PRO A 34 5.67 11.35 -14.87
CA PRO A 34 6.71 10.64 -15.62
C PRO A 34 8.08 11.28 -15.38
N LEU A 35 9.13 10.45 -15.28
CA LEU A 35 10.55 10.87 -15.15
C LEU A 35 10.92 11.70 -13.91
N GLU A 36 9.93 12.15 -13.13
CA GLU A 36 10.11 13.02 -11.98
C GLU A 36 9.90 12.28 -10.65
N THR A 37 10.23 12.96 -9.56
CA THR A 37 9.92 12.51 -8.21
C THR A 37 8.49 12.88 -7.88
N LEU A 38 7.75 11.96 -7.27
CA LEU A 38 6.52 12.29 -6.58
C LEU A 38 6.84 12.73 -5.15
N ASP A 39 6.35 13.91 -4.77
CA ASP A 39 6.40 14.41 -3.41
C ASP A 39 5.09 14.12 -2.66
N ALA A 40 5.23 13.71 -1.41
CA ALA A 40 4.09 13.49 -0.53
C ALA A 40 3.50 14.83 -0.10
N GLU A 41 2.19 14.98 -0.32
CA GLU A 41 1.42 16.11 0.15
C GLU A 41 0.31 15.65 1.11
N CYS A 42 0.01 16.48 2.11
CA CYS A 42 -1.13 16.25 2.98
C CYS A 42 -2.40 16.77 2.29
N GLN A 43 -3.16 15.86 1.68
CA GLN A 43 -4.40 16.20 0.98
C GLN A 43 -5.56 16.41 1.97
N THR A 44 -5.63 17.59 2.60
CA THR A 44 -6.84 18.01 3.35
C THR A 44 -7.88 18.60 2.41
N ARG A 45 -8.41 17.82 1.47
CA ARG A 45 -9.50 18.29 0.60
C ARG A 45 -10.85 18.00 1.27
N PRO A 46 -11.74 19.01 1.44
CA PRO A 46 -13.12 18.77 1.83
C PRO A 46 -13.82 17.91 0.76
N GLY A 47 -14.33 16.73 1.14
CA GLY A 47 -15.16 15.88 0.26
C GLY A 47 -14.61 14.48 -0.07
N LEU A 48 -13.34 14.18 0.21
CA LEU A 48 -12.82 12.81 0.07
C LEU A 48 -13.37 11.91 1.19
N ARG A 49 -13.97 10.76 0.86
CA ARG A 49 -14.55 9.81 1.85
C ARG A 49 -13.53 9.23 2.84
N LEU A 50 -12.24 9.28 2.52
CA LEU A 50 -11.12 8.91 3.39
C LEU A 50 -10.64 10.05 4.31
N ALA A 51 -11.17 11.27 4.17
CA ALA A 51 -10.76 12.45 4.93
C ALA A 51 -11.17 12.45 6.43
N ARG A 52 -11.57 11.30 6.98
CA ARG A 52 -12.08 11.17 8.36
C ARG A 52 -11.16 10.47 9.35
N ALA A 53 -9.95 10.06 8.97
CA ALA A 53 -8.99 9.48 9.91
C ALA A 53 -7.61 10.18 9.84
N GLY A 54 -7.31 11.00 10.85
CA GLY A 54 -5.93 11.43 11.15
C GLY A 54 -5.34 12.56 10.29
N LEU A 55 -6.13 13.29 9.50
CA LEU A 55 -5.58 14.41 8.71
C LEU A 55 -5.13 15.57 9.62
N HIS A 56 -3.87 15.99 9.53
CA HIS A 56 -3.40 17.26 10.10
C HIS A 56 -3.56 18.37 9.07
N ARG A 57 -3.68 19.62 9.52
CA ARG A 57 -3.67 20.77 8.61
C ARG A 57 -2.32 20.81 7.87
N PRO A 58 -2.30 21.08 6.55
CA PRO A 58 -1.06 21.39 5.86
C PRO A 58 -0.45 22.60 6.57
N ASP A 59 0.71 22.39 7.14
CA ASP A 59 1.54 23.40 7.77
C ASP A 59 2.81 23.38 6.94
N GLU A 60 3.18 24.51 6.34
CA GLU A 60 4.35 24.61 5.45
C GLU A 60 5.65 24.18 6.16
N ALA A 61 5.67 24.24 7.50
CA ALA A 61 6.80 23.75 8.30
C ALA A 61 6.83 22.22 8.45
N ARG A 62 5.72 21.50 8.20
CA ARG A 62 5.62 20.05 8.42
C ARG A 62 5.81 19.27 7.13
N VAL A 63 6.86 18.45 7.11
CA VAL A 63 7.17 17.53 6.03
C VAL A 63 6.26 16.29 6.08
N SER A 64 5.55 15.98 5.00
CA SER A 64 4.82 14.71 4.87
C SER A 64 5.81 13.56 4.58
N PRO A 65 5.58 12.33 5.07
CA PRO A 65 4.49 11.90 5.93
C PRO A 65 4.66 12.35 7.39
N GLU A 66 3.58 12.82 8.00
CA GLU A 66 3.52 12.97 9.46
C GLU A 66 3.17 11.61 10.10
N PRO A 67 3.86 11.18 11.18
CA PRO A 67 3.62 9.88 11.83
C PRO A 67 2.15 9.64 12.22
N GLY A 68 1.48 10.66 12.77
CA GLY A 68 0.07 10.58 13.19
C GLY A 68 -0.97 10.80 12.08
N CYS A 69 -0.52 10.96 10.83
CA CYS A 69 -1.39 11.18 9.68
C CYS A 69 -1.44 9.97 8.75
N SER A 70 -2.34 10.01 7.77
CA SER A 70 -2.40 9.12 6.61
C SER A 70 -1.72 9.69 5.37
N CYS A 71 -1.15 10.91 5.42
CA CYS A 71 -0.41 11.47 4.27
C CYS A 71 0.87 10.67 3.99
N GLY A 72 1.42 10.78 2.78
CA GLY A 72 2.62 10.04 2.38
C GLY A 72 2.39 9.09 1.23
N ILE A 73 3.49 8.68 0.62
CA ILE A 73 3.49 7.75 -0.50
C ILE A 73 3.62 6.34 0.03
N TYR A 74 2.56 5.54 -0.14
CA TYR A 74 2.51 4.17 0.36
C TYR A 74 3.27 3.21 -0.54
N ALA A 75 4.00 2.29 0.09
CA ALA A 75 4.62 1.13 -0.52
C ALA A 75 4.63 -0.04 0.48
N TYR A 76 4.40 -1.26 0.01
CA TYR A 76 4.54 -2.49 0.78
C TYR A 76 6.01 -2.85 0.95
N HIS A 77 6.32 -3.55 2.05
CA HIS A 77 7.66 -4.10 2.28
C HIS A 77 7.95 -5.30 1.39
N ASP A 78 6.90 -6.01 0.97
CA ASP A 78 6.94 -7.30 0.29
C ASP A 78 6.03 -7.28 -0.94
N ILE A 79 6.32 -8.14 -1.91
CA ILE A 79 5.56 -8.25 -3.16
C ILE A 79 4.21 -8.96 -2.94
N ALA A 80 4.11 -9.86 -1.96
CA ALA A 80 2.91 -10.69 -1.78
C ALA A 80 1.61 -9.90 -1.52
N PRO A 81 1.59 -8.86 -0.65
CA PRO A 81 0.42 -7.99 -0.48
C PRO A 81 0.02 -7.25 -1.76
N MET A 82 1.00 -6.78 -2.54
CA MET A 82 0.77 -6.13 -3.84
C MET A 82 0.10 -7.13 -4.80
N THR A 83 0.67 -8.32 -4.99
CA THR A 83 0.12 -9.32 -5.90
C THR A 83 -1.28 -9.77 -5.51
N ARG A 84 -1.58 -9.85 -4.20
CA ARG A 84 -2.94 -10.14 -3.72
C ARG A 84 -3.95 -9.08 -4.14
N ALA A 85 -3.56 -7.80 -4.09
CA ALA A 85 -4.42 -6.69 -4.48
C ALA A 85 -4.65 -6.57 -5.99
N LEU A 86 -3.77 -7.17 -6.81
CA LEU A 86 -3.84 -7.14 -8.28
C LEU A 86 -4.72 -8.24 -8.89
N ARG A 87 -5.27 -9.16 -8.09
CA ARG A 87 -5.99 -10.32 -8.65
C ARG A 87 -7.25 -9.85 -9.40
N GLU A 88 -7.24 -10.11 -10.70
CA GLU A 88 -8.35 -9.98 -11.66
C GLU A 88 -8.81 -8.57 -12.01
N GLU A 89 -8.20 -7.53 -11.43
CA GLU A 89 -8.54 -6.14 -11.77
C GLU A 89 -7.81 -5.69 -13.05
N PRO A 90 -8.51 -5.49 -14.18
CA PRO A 90 -7.89 -4.88 -15.35
C PRO A 90 -7.40 -3.47 -14.99
N TYR A 91 -6.34 -3.01 -15.66
CA TYR A 91 -5.79 -1.66 -15.50
C TYR A 91 -5.17 -1.36 -14.12
N MET A 92 -4.85 -2.40 -13.35
CA MET A 92 -4.07 -2.30 -12.12
C MET A 92 -2.69 -2.92 -12.35
N PHE A 93 -1.65 -2.10 -12.30
CA PHE A 93 -0.28 -2.53 -12.59
C PHE A 93 0.57 -2.51 -11.34
N GLY A 94 1.26 -3.63 -11.07
CA GLY A 94 2.22 -3.75 -9.98
C GLY A 94 3.62 -3.31 -10.38
N GLY A 95 4.45 -3.01 -9.40
CA GLY A 95 5.85 -2.70 -9.62
C GLY A 95 6.61 -2.33 -8.36
N ALA A 96 7.89 -2.02 -8.57
CA ALA A 96 8.81 -1.58 -7.53
C ALA A 96 8.89 -0.06 -7.51
N VAL A 97 9.13 0.49 -6.33
CA VAL A 97 9.24 1.93 -6.10
C VAL A 97 10.42 2.23 -5.19
N LEU A 98 11.18 3.26 -5.55
CA LEU A 98 12.21 3.83 -4.68
C LEU A 98 11.55 4.88 -3.78
N CYS A 99 11.86 4.85 -2.50
CA CYS A 99 11.30 5.69 -1.46
C CYS A 99 12.41 6.36 -0.65
N TRP A 100 12.33 7.68 -0.43
CA TRP A 100 13.34 8.40 0.35
C TRP A 100 12.78 9.66 1.04
N GLY A 101 13.67 10.40 1.70
CA GLY A 101 13.33 11.53 2.56
C GLY A 101 12.86 11.05 3.93
N ARG A 102 11.78 11.63 4.45
CA ARG A 102 11.10 11.13 5.65
C ARG A 102 10.35 9.84 5.32
N VAL A 103 10.61 8.78 6.10
CA VAL A 103 9.93 7.49 5.97
C VAL A 103 9.29 7.12 7.30
N VAL A 104 8.01 6.75 7.27
CA VAL A 104 7.27 6.19 8.42
C VAL A 104 7.00 4.72 8.14
N ILE A 105 7.60 3.85 8.95
CA ILE A 105 7.48 2.39 8.81
C ILE A 105 6.22 1.91 9.53
N HIS A 106 5.47 1.05 8.85
CA HIS A 106 4.30 0.34 9.34
C HIS A 106 4.53 -1.18 9.24
N PRO A 107 3.65 -2.01 9.85
CA PRO A 107 3.83 -3.46 9.81
C PRO A 107 3.87 -4.07 8.39
N GLU A 108 2.99 -3.62 7.48
CA GLU A 108 2.88 -4.19 6.12
C GLU A 108 3.66 -3.41 5.06
N GLY A 109 4.08 -2.19 5.38
CA GLY A 109 4.70 -1.29 4.42
C GLY A 109 5.23 -0.03 5.06
N MET A 110 5.45 0.98 4.25
CA MET A 110 5.95 2.28 4.66
C MET A 110 5.20 3.39 3.94
N ARG A 111 5.30 4.59 4.52
CA ARG A 111 4.96 5.85 3.86
C ARG A 111 6.23 6.65 3.68
N ALA A 112 6.46 7.17 2.49
CA ALA A 112 7.63 7.97 2.16
C ALA A 112 7.27 9.40 1.77
N GLN A 113 8.22 10.31 1.97
CA GLN A 113 8.13 11.70 1.53
C GLN A 113 8.30 11.80 0.02
N HIS A 114 9.29 11.10 -0.52
CA HIS A 114 9.60 11.12 -1.93
C HIS A 114 9.52 9.71 -2.49
N ALA A 115 9.04 9.58 -3.71
CA ALA A 115 9.08 8.31 -4.40
C ALA A 115 9.23 8.43 -5.91
N ARG A 116 9.79 7.39 -6.52
CA ARG A 116 9.87 7.23 -7.97
C ARG A 116 9.66 5.76 -8.37
N PRO A 117 8.85 5.45 -9.39
CA PRO A 117 8.74 4.09 -9.90
C PRO A 117 10.09 3.59 -10.41
N LEU A 118 10.44 2.35 -10.11
CA LEU A 118 11.67 1.71 -10.59
C LEU A 118 11.41 0.77 -11.76
N ALA A 119 10.28 0.06 -11.73
CA ALA A 119 9.87 -0.91 -12.74
C ALA A 119 8.38 -1.22 -12.60
N LEU A 120 7.75 -1.65 -13.69
CA LEU A 120 6.47 -2.34 -13.66
C LEU A 120 6.68 -3.83 -13.90
N CYS A 121 5.78 -4.67 -13.40
CA CYS A 121 5.78 -6.11 -13.64
C CYS A 121 4.57 -6.56 -14.45
N ARG A 122 4.77 -7.56 -15.32
CA ARG A 122 3.66 -8.20 -16.06
C ARG A 122 2.70 -8.89 -15.08
N PRO A 123 1.37 -8.76 -15.28
CA PRO A 123 0.38 -9.52 -14.53
C PRO A 123 0.59 -11.02 -14.67
N GLU A 124 0.26 -11.83 -13.67
CA GLU A 124 0.44 -13.30 -13.78
C GLU A 124 -0.62 -13.97 -14.68
N SER A 125 -1.81 -13.37 -14.80
CA SER A 125 -2.91 -13.93 -15.59
C SER A 125 -2.68 -13.72 -17.09
N PRO A 126 -2.62 -14.77 -17.93
CA PRO A 126 -2.40 -14.64 -19.37
C PRO A 126 -3.45 -13.78 -20.08
N SER A 127 -4.72 -13.87 -19.63
CA SER A 127 -5.80 -13.08 -20.23
C SER A 127 -5.66 -11.59 -19.92
N VAL A 128 -5.17 -11.24 -18.72
CA VAL A 128 -4.88 -9.84 -18.36
C VAL A 128 -3.66 -9.36 -19.13
N GLN A 129 -2.58 -10.15 -19.19
CA GLN A 129 -1.37 -9.82 -19.97
C GLN A 129 -1.72 -9.46 -21.41
N GLN A 130 -2.51 -10.30 -22.09
CA GLN A 130 -2.88 -10.07 -23.48
C GLN A 130 -3.66 -8.76 -23.66
N ARG A 131 -4.60 -8.45 -22.75
CA ARG A 131 -5.42 -7.23 -22.84
C ARG A 131 -4.65 -5.95 -22.53
N THR A 132 -3.64 -6.02 -21.67
CA THR A 132 -2.93 -4.83 -21.15
C THR A 132 -1.53 -4.67 -21.73
N ALA A 133 -1.08 -5.52 -22.65
CA ALA A 133 0.29 -5.53 -23.17
C ALA A 133 0.70 -4.19 -23.78
N ALA A 134 -0.09 -3.67 -24.73
CA ALA A 134 0.19 -2.39 -25.39
C ALA A 134 0.24 -1.22 -24.40
N LEU A 135 -0.74 -1.16 -23.47
CA LEU A 135 -0.78 -0.12 -22.45
C LEU A 135 0.43 -0.19 -21.50
N LEU A 136 0.84 -1.39 -21.08
CA LEU A 136 2.04 -1.56 -20.25
C LEU A 136 3.30 -1.06 -20.98
N GLU A 137 3.45 -1.38 -22.26
CA GLU A 137 4.59 -0.91 -23.08
C GLU A 137 4.59 0.62 -23.26
N GLU A 138 3.43 1.22 -23.49
CA GLU A 138 3.29 2.68 -23.58
C GLU A 138 3.68 3.36 -22.27
N VAL A 139 3.17 2.86 -21.15
CA VAL A 139 3.44 3.43 -19.81
C VAL A 139 4.90 3.25 -19.42
N THR A 140 5.49 2.07 -19.62
CA THR A 140 6.91 1.88 -19.27
C THR A 140 7.82 2.74 -20.10
N LYS A 141 7.48 2.98 -21.38
CA LYS A 141 8.18 3.93 -22.24
C LYS A 141 8.03 5.38 -21.75
N GLU A 142 6.82 5.81 -21.39
CA GLU A 142 6.57 7.17 -20.89
C GLU A 142 7.34 7.46 -19.59
N TYR A 143 7.34 6.51 -18.65
CA TYR A 143 8.02 6.63 -17.36
C TYR A 143 9.53 6.33 -17.44
N ALA A 144 10.02 5.85 -18.59
CA ALA A 144 11.38 5.34 -18.81
C ALA A 144 11.83 4.35 -17.72
N ILE A 145 10.99 3.35 -17.47
CA ILE A 145 11.26 2.25 -16.52
C ILE A 145 11.10 0.90 -17.23
N PRO A 146 11.79 -0.16 -16.82
CA PRO A 146 11.62 -1.47 -17.45
C PRO A 146 10.28 -2.13 -17.11
N LEU A 147 9.81 -2.98 -18.04
CA LEU A 147 8.75 -3.96 -17.83
C LEU A 147 9.37 -5.34 -17.56
N LEU A 148 9.16 -5.87 -16.36
CA LEU A 148 9.77 -7.12 -15.89
C LEU A 148 8.75 -8.24 -15.70
N GLU A 149 9.22 -9.48 -15.58
CA GLU A 149 8.41 -10.54 -15.00
C GLU A 149 8.32 -10.37 -13.48
N MET A 150 7.21 -10.80 -12.88
CA MET A 150 6.98 -10.69 -11.42
C MET A 150 8.13 -11.30 -10.60
N LYS A 151 8.65 -12.45 -11.04
CA LYS A 151 9.75 -13.18 -10.38
C LYS A 151 11.08 -12.40 -10.36
N ASP A 152 11.29 -11.50 -11.32
CA ASP A 152 12.56 -10.78 -11.50
C ASP A 152 12.52 -9.41 -10.80
N LEU A 153 11.34 -8.96 -10.37
CA LEU A 153 11.12 -7.64 -9.78
C LEU A 153 11.93 -7.44 -8.49
N ILE A 154 12.00 -8.45 -7.62
CA ILE A 154 12.74 -8.36 -6.34
C ILE A 154 14.23 -8.19 -6.61
N ALA A 155 14.78 -9.01 -7.51
CA ALA A 155 16.20 -8.97 -7.84
C ALA A 155 16.58 -7.60 -8.42
N TYR A 156 15.84 -7.12 -9.42
CA TYR A 156 16.06 -5.80 -10.01
C TYR A 156 15.96 -4.68 -8.97
N ALA A 157 14.90 -4.69 -8.14
CA ALA A 157 14.70 -3.62 -7.18
C ALA A 157 15.79 -3.58 -6.11
N SER A 158 16.35 -4.74 -5.72
CA SER A 158 17.42 -4.83 -4.73
C SER A 158 18.73 -4.11 -5.12
N GLU A 159 18.94 -3.85 -6.42
CA GLU A 159 20.09 -3.08 -6.90
C GLU A 159 20.02 -1.59 -6.50
N PHE A 160 18.81 -1.10 -6.18
CA PHE A 160 18.57 0.32 -5.85
C PHE A 160 18.49 0.58 -4.34
N GLY A 161 18.36 -0.48 -3.52
CA GLY A 161 18.27 -0.36 -2.07
C GLY A 161 17.64 -1.57 -1.39
N ALA A 162 17.59 -1.53 -0.07
CA ALA A 162 16.92 -2.54 0.75
C ALA A 162 15.49 -2.09 1.10
N THR A 163 14.63 -3.06 1.43
CA THR A 163 13.32 -2.79 2.03
C THR A 163 13.45 -2.56 3.54
N TYR A 164 12.64 -1.67 4.11
CA TYR A 164 12.58 -1.45 5.56
C TYR A 164 11.61 -2.41 6.24
N LYS A 165 11.87 -3.71 6.12
CA LYS A 165 11.08 -4.72 6.82
C LYS A 165 11.42 -4.70 8.31
N PRO A 166 10.52 -4.28 9.21
CA PRO A 166 10.80 -4.33 10.63
C PRO A 166 11.00 -5.79 11.05
N GLU A 167 11.97 -6.05 11.91
CA GLU A 167 12.11 -7.36 12.53
C GLU A 167 10.84 -7.61 13.36
N ILE A 168 10.04 -8.60 12.94
CA ILE A 168 8.85 -8.98 13.67
C ILE A 168 9.33 -9.59 14.98
N THR A 169 9.39 -8.78 16.03
CA THR A 169 9.52 -9.29 17.38
C THR A 169 8.25 -10.08 17.63
N GLN A 170 8.34 -11.41 17.52
CA GLN A 170 7.23 -12.26 17.96
C GLN A 170 6.87 -11.80 19.36
N PRO A 171 5.61 -11.48 19.67
CA PRO A 171 5.24 -11.15 21.03
C PRO A 171 5.69 -12.34 21.86
N GLN A 172 6.67 -12.14 22.75
CA GLN A 172 7.03 -13.12 23.75
C GLN A 172 5.70 -13.50 24.37
N ARG A 173 5.31 -14.77 24.24
CA ARG A 173 4.14 -15.32 24.92
C ARG A 173 4.38 -15.07 26.40
N ARG A 174 3.93 -13.91 26.92
CA ARG A 174 3.80 -13.71 28.34
C ARG A 174 2.80 -14.77 28.74
N ARG A 175 3.34 -15.80 29.40
CA ARG A 175 2.57 -16.84 30.08
C ARG A 175 1.62 -16.06 30.98
N ILE A 176 0.36 -15.91 30.55
CA ILE A 176 -0.69 -15.43 31.44
C ILE A 176 -0.81 -16.54 32.47
N ASP A 177 -0.18 -16.32 33.62
CA ASP A 177 -0.35 -17.18 34.76
C ASP A 177 -1.84 -17.26 35.09
N ARG A 178 -2.28 -18.49 35.28
CA ARG A 178 -3.65 -18.85 35.62
C ARG A 178 -4.10 -18.06 36.85
N ILE A 179 -5.13 -17.25 36.70
CA ILE A 179 -6.16 -17.15 37.72
C ILE A 179 -7.41 -17.77 37.12
N ARG A 180 -7.68 -19.00 37.57
CA ARG A 180 -9.00 -19.62 37.51
C ARG A 180 -9.94 -18.69 38.27
N ASP A 181 -10.92 -18.12 37.58
CA ASP A 181 -12.21 -17.91 38.20
C ASP A 181 -13.30 -18.47 37.31
N ALA A 182 -13.85 -19.57 37.82
CA ALA A 182 -14.91 -20.34 37.22
C ALA A 182 -16.23 -19.66 37.54
N LEU A 183 -16.83 -18.97 36.57
CA LEU A 183 -18.27 -18.86 36.47
C LEU A 183 -18.67 -19.11 35.03
N SER A 184 -19.09 -20.35 34.78
CA SER A 184 -19.46 -20.80 33.46
C SER A 184 -20.72 -20.07 33.00
N TRP A 185 -20.66 -19.46 31.83
CA TRP A 185 -21.81 -18.94 31.07
C TRP A 185 -22.95 -19.96 30.91
N ARG A 186 -22.64 -21.26 31.07
CA ARG A 186 -23.60 -22.38 31.04
C ARG A 186 -24.45 -22.52 32.32
N GLN A 187 -24.03 -21.96 33.46
CA GLN A 187 -24.86 -21.85 34.66
C GLN A 187 -25.77 -20.60 34.61
N MET A 188 -25.34 -19.53 33.95
CA MET A 188 -26.12 -18.29 33.81
C MET A 188 -27.36 -18.46 32.91
N MET A 189 -27.28 -19.30 31.87
CA MET A 189 -28.41 -19.58 30.97
C MET A 189 -29.47 -20.54 31.56
N ARG A 190 -29.20 -21.19 32.70
CA ARG A 190 -30.21 -22.03 33.41
C ARG A 190 -31.10 -21.24 34.37
N LEU A 191 -30.73 -20.01 34.72
CA LEU A 191 -31.52 -19.12 35.59
C LEU A 191 -32.41 -18.15 34.81
N LEU A 192 -32.17 -17.92 33.53
CA LEU A 192 -32.95 -17.02 32.67
C LEU A 192 -34.09 -17.71 31.88
N GLY A 193 -34.22 -19.03 31.97
CA GLY A 193 -35.26 -19.82 31.29
C GLY A 193 -36.50 -20.15 32.13
N LYS A 194 -36.66 -19.57 33.34
CA LYS A 194 -37.79 -19.84 34.26
C LYS A 194 -38.71 -18.63 34.52
N ALA A 195 -38.60 -17.56 33.74
CA ALA A 195 -39.36 -16.32 33.97
C ALA A 195 -40.33 -15.92 32.85
N ILE A 196 -40.65 -16.82 31.90
CA ILE A 196 -41.71 -16.58 30.90
C ILE A 196 -42.42 -17.92 30.66
N GLY A 197 -43.45 -18.18 31.47
CA GLY A 197 -44.18 -19.44 31.50
C GLY A 197 -45.03 -19.54 32.76
N GLY A 198 -45.97 -18.60 32.89
CA GLY A 198 -47.02 -18.52 33.89
C GLY A 198 -48.10 -17.60 33.35
#